data_AF-A0A9P7D1W4-F1
#
_entry.id   AF-A0A9P7D1W4-F1
#
_cell.length_a   1.000
_cell.length_b   1.000
_cell.length_c   1.000
_cell.angle_alpha   90.00
_cell.angle_beta   90.00
_cell.angle_gamma   90.00
#
_symmetry.space_group_name_H-M   'P 1'
#
loop_
_entity.id
_entity.type
_entity.pdbx_description
1 polymer ?
#
loop_
_entity_poly.entity_id
_entity_poly.type
_entity_poly.pdbx_seq_one_letter_code
_entity_poly.pdbx_strand_id
1 'polypeptide(L)'
;LMAPHPETVDVVGKWLALHGLAEENITQSSADDWVTIRVPVGLAEEMLTTVSKEYHPSYSLPEILHDHVNLIQPTTMFASFKAFKSTLHWTNHTRPTDSSPSGSTITGPAGNQVDASCNSMITILCLRQLYN
;
A
#
# COMPACT_ATOMS: atom_id res chain seq x y z
N LEU A 1 19.00 0.41 14.20
CA LEU A 1 18.16 1.59 14.52
C LEU A 1 17.63 2.15 13.21
N MET A 2 16.34 2.50 13.13
CA MET A 2 15.74 3.11 11.94
C MET A 2 15.42 4.60 12.12
N ALA A 3 15.70 5.15 13.31
CA ALA A 3 15.47 6.57 13.61
C ALA A 3 16.47 7.47 12.86
N PRO A 4 16.04 8.64 12.37
CA PRO A 4 16.92 9.64 11.75
C PRO A 4 17.98 10.19 12.71
N HIS A 5 18.99 10.84 12.15
CA HIS A 5 19.99 11.58 12.94
C HIS A 5 19.31 12.75 13.69
N PRO A 6 19.74 13.10 14.93
CA PRO A 6 19.15 14.21 15.68
C PRO A 6 19.13 15.55 14.91
N GLU A 7 20.15 15.78 14.07
CA GLU A 7 20.21 16.93 13.18
C GLU A 7 19.04 16.97 12.18
N THR A 8 18.69 15.84 11.56
CA THR A 8 17.53 15.72 10.68
C THR A 8 16.25 16.11 11.41
N VAL A 9 16.09 15.64 12.64
CA VAL A 9 14.91 15.95 13.46
C VAL A 9 14.83 17.45 13.76
N ASP A 10 15.94 18.07 14.13
CA ASP A 10 16.01 19.51 14.43
C ASP A 10 15.76 20.38 13.18
N VAL A 11 16.38 20.05 12.04
CA VAL A 11 16.23 20.80 10.80
C VAL A 11 14.80 20.71 10.27
N VAL A 12 14.20 19.52 10.25
CA VAL A 12 12.80 19.34 9.83
C VAL A 12 11.85 20.00 10.82
N GLY A 13 12.10 19.89 12.12
CA GLY A 13 11.29 20.54 13.16
C GLY A 13 11.28 22.07 13.02
N LYS A 14 12.44 22.68 12.78
CA LYS A 14 12.56 24.13 12.53
C LYS A 14 11.79 24.54 11.27
N TRP A 15 11.90 23.77 10.19
CA TRP A 15 11.16 24.04 8.96
C TRP A 15 9.64 23.99 9.17
N LEU A 16 9.13 22.97 9.87
CA LEU A 16 7.70 22.88 10.20
C LEU A 16 7.24 24.06 11.08
N ALA A 17 8.05 24.48 12.04
CA ALA A 17 7.75 25.61 12.91
C ALA A 17 7.69 26.95 12.15
N LEU A 18 8.50 27.14 11.10
CA LEU A 18 8.44 28.34 10.23
C LEU A 18 7.07 28.50 9.55
N HIS A 19 6.37 27.38 9.29
CA HIS A 19 5.02 27.35 8.73
C HIS A 19 3.91 27.33 9.80
N GLY A 20 4.26 27.58 11.07
CA GLY A 20 3.30 27.64 12.18
C GLY A 20 2.78 26.28 12.65
N LEU A 21 3.46 25.18 12.31
CA LEU A 21 3.07 23.84 12.73
C LEU A 21 3.67 23.52 14.10
N ALA A 22 2.82 23.58 15.12
CA ALA A 22 3.13 23.14 16.47
C ALA A 22 2.94 21.61 16.64
N GLU A 23 3.40 21.07 17.77
CA GLU A 23 3.41 19.63 18.07
C GLU A 23 2.01 18.99 17.93
N GLU A 24 0.93 19.72 18.21
CA GLU A 24 -0.44 19.22 18.06
C GLU A 24 -0.83 18.88 16.61
N ASN A 25 -0.15 19.48 15.63
CA ASN A 25 -0.40 19.25 14.21
C ASN A 25 0.47 18.12 13.63
N ILE A 26 1.37 17.57 14.46
CA ILE A 26 2.42 16.63 14.05
C ILE A 26 2.16 15.28 14.70
N THR A 27 2.13 14.23 13.88
CA THR A 27 2.11 12.84 14.36
C THR A 27 3.36 12.12 13.86
N GLN A 28 4.16 11.59 14.78
CA GLN A 28 5.35 10.79 14.46
C GLN A 28 5.00 9.30 14.37
N SER A 29 5.73 8.57 13.52
CA SER A 29 5.70 7.10 13.51
C SER A 29 6.38 6.54 14.75
N SER A 30 6.11 5.26 15.05
CA SER A 30 6.78 4.56 16.15
C SER A 30 8.30 4.40 16.00
N ALA A 31 8.84 4.67 14.80
CA ALA A 31 10.27 4.60 14.50
C ALA A 31 10.89 6.00 14.31
N ASP A 32 10.12 7.07 14.55
CA ASP A 32 10.51 8.48 14.41
C ASP A 32 11.06 8.88 13.03
N ASP A 33 10.77 8.07 12.00
CA ASP A 33 11.21 8.22 10.61
C ASP A 33 10.15 8.84 9.70
N TRP A 34 8.90 8.92 10.16
CA TRP A 34 7.81 9.59 9.45
C TRP A 34 7.19 10.68 10.30
N VAL A 35 6.91 11.80 9.64
CA VAL A 35 6.13 12.91 10.19
C VAL A 35 4.88 13.08 9.35
N THR A 36 3.72 12.98 9.99
CA THR A 36 2.42 13.22 9.36
C THR A 36 1.86 14.55 9.86
N ILE A 37 1.51 15.44 8.93
CA ILE A 37 0.89 16.73 9.22
C ILE A 37 -0.46 16.84 8.51
N ARG A 38 -1.39 17.58 9.12
CA ARG A 38 -2.70 17.90 8.52
C ARG A 38 -2.79 19.41 8.36
N VAL A 39 -2.70 19.87 7.13
CA VAL A 39 -2.69 21.30 6.80
C VAL A 39 -3.68 21.63 5.68
N PRO A 40 -4.19 22.86 5.60
CA PRO A 40 -4.94 23.32 4.43
C PRO A 40 -4.10 23.19 3.15
N VAL A 41 -4.76 22.92 2.02
CA VAL A 41 -4.09 22.74 0.71
C VAL A 41 -3.19 23.93 0.38
N GLY A 42 -3.67 25.17 0.55
CA GLY A 42 -2.85 26.36 0.25
C GLY A 42 -1.56 26.45 1.07
N LEU A 43 -1.57 25.99 2.33
CA LEU A 43 -0.35 25.93 3.15
C LEU A 43 0.60 24.83 2.67
N ALA A 44 0.06 23.65 2.29
CA ALA A 44 0.88 22.60 1.69
C ALA A 44 1.52 23.06 0.37
N GLU A 45 0.80 23.80 -0.46
CA GLU A 45 1.30 24.34 -1.72
C GLU A 45 2.43 25.36 -1.49
N GLU A 46 2.30 26.20 -0.47
CA GLU A 46 3.33 27.14 -0.02
C GLU A 46 4.59 26.41 0.48
N MET A 47 4.42 25.43 1.37
CA MET A 47 5.50 24.62 1.93
C MET A 47 6.30 23.87 0.86
N LEU A 48 5.61 23.38 -0.18
CA LEU A 48 6.17 22.49 -1.19
C LEU A 48 6.47 23.18 -2.52
N THR A 49 6.30 24.51 -2.61
CA THR A 49 6.45 25.30 -3.85
C THR A 49 5.85 24.56 -5.05
N THR A 50 4.60 24.12 -4.91
CA THR A 50 3.98 23.23 -5.91
C THR A 50 3.54 24.03 -7.13
N VAL A 51 3.88 23.54 -8.33
CA VAL A 51 3.25 23.98 -9.57
C VAL A 51 2.18 22.96 -9.93
N SER A 52 0.92 23.29 -9.66
CA SER A 52 -0.22 22.45 -10.04
C SER A 52 -0.42 22.55 -11.56
N LYS A 53 0.09 21.56 -12.30
CA LYS A 53 -0.35 21.26 -13.66
C LYS A 53 -1.34 20.11 -13.56
N GLU A 54 -2.46 20.25 -14.26
CA GLU A 54 -3.73 19.48 -14.22
C GLU A 54 -3.62 17.94 -14.11
N TYR A 55 -2.45 17.35 -14.32
CA TYR A 55 -2.22 15.89 -14.24
C TYR A 55 -0.99 15.45 -13.42
N HIS A 56 -0.02 16.32 -13.13
CA HIS A 56 1.20 15.95 -12.39
C HIS A 56 1.71 17.15 -11.57
N PRO A 57 1.42 17.21 -10.26
CA PRO A 57 1.99 18.26 -9.42
C PRO A 57 3.51 18.03 -9.30
N SER A 58 4.30 19.00 -9.75
CA SER A 58 5.73 19.07 -9.43
C SER A 58 5.91 19.92 -8.17
N TYR A 59 6.70 19.43 -7.22
CA TYR A 59 7.00 20.12 -5.96
C TYR A 59 8.50 20.23 -5.75
N SER A 60 8.91 21.17 -4.92
CA SER A 60 10.30 21.34 -4.50
C SER A 60 10.39 21.74 -3.03
N LEU A 61 11.46 21.31 -2.38
CA LEU A 61 11.79 21.71 -1.01
C LEU A 61 12.95 22.71 -1.01
N PRO A 62 13.07 23.54 0.04
CA PRO A 62 14.30 24.24 0.36
C PRO A 62 15.51 23.28 0.31
N GLU A 63 16.63 23.75 -0.26
CA GLU A 63 17.86 22.96 -0.46
C GLU A 63 18.36 22.29 0.83
N ILE A 64 18.25 23.00 1.96
CA ILE A 64 18.63 22.47 3.28
C ILE A 64 17.88 21.19 3.67
N LEU A 65 16.68 20.93 3.13
CA LEU A 65 15.89 19.73 3.44
C LEU A 65 16.21 18.54 2.56
N HIS A 66 17.00 18.70 1.48
CA HIS A 66 17.19 17.62 0.49
C HIS A 66 17.91 16.40 1.09
N ASP A 67 18.82 16.62 2.04
CA ASP A 67 19.53 15.54 2.75
C ASP A 67 18.73 14.97 3.93
N HIS A 68 17.62 15.63 4.32
CA HIS A 68 16.83 15.30 5.50
C HIS A 68 15.45 14.70 5.18
N VAL A 69 14.93 14.93 3.98
CA VAL A 69 13.60 14.49 3.54
C VAL A 69 13.73 13.69 2.25
N ASN A 70 13.58 12.36 2.35
CA ASN A 70 13.64 11.49 1.18
C ASN A 70 12.34 11.47 0.37
N LEU A 71 11.19 11.62 1.02
CA LEU A 71 9.89 11.40 0.39
C LEU A 71 8.77 12.20 1.07
N ILE A 72 7.90 12.78 0.26
CA ILE A 72 6.64 13.38 0.69
C ILE A 72 5.46 12.64 0.07
N GLN A 73 4.58 12.15 0.93
CA GLN A 73 3.38 11.40 0.57
C GLN A 73 2.18 11.93 1.37
N PRO A 74 0.96 11.91 0.80
CA PRO A 74 0.64 11.58 -0.59
C PRO A 74 0.74 12.82 -1.51
N THR A 75 1.65 12.80 -2.49
CA THR A 75 1.79 13.89 -3.49
C THR A 75 1.10 13.55 -4.82
N THR A 76 1.01 12.27 -5.18
CA THR A 76 0.37 11.79 -6.43
C THR A 76 -0.46 10.52 -6.21
N MET A 77 -1.22 10.43 -5.12
CA MET A 77 -2.07 9.27 -4.86
C MET A 77 -3.48 9.47 -5.43
N PHE A 78 -3.70 8.98 -6.66
CA PHE A 78 -5.03 8.92 -7.29
C PHE A 78 -5.75 7.59 -7.02
N ALA A 79 -5.59 7.04 -5.81
CA ALA A 79 -6.19 5.77 -5.43
C ALA A 79 -7.33 5.99 -4.44
N SER A 80 -8.50 5.42 -4.75
CA SER A 80 -9.55 5.23 -3.76
C SER A 80 -9.33 3.86 -3.13
N PHE A 81 -8.91 3.84 -1.85
CA PHE A 81 -8.86 2.60 -1.09
C PHE A 81 -10.28 2.01 -1.01
N LYS A 82 -10.48 0.87 -1.67
CA LYS A 82 -11.71 0.10 -1.63
C LYS A 82 -11.41 -1.25 -0.98
N ALA A 83 -12.35 -1.75 -0.19
CA ALA A 83 -12.25 -3.11 0.31
C ALA A 83 -12.07 -4.08 -0.85
N PHE A 84 -11.17 -5.05 -0.70
CA PHE A 84 -11.01 -6.13 -1.66
C PHE A 84 -12.35 -6.83 -1.85
N LYS A 85 -12.77 -6.96 -3.11
CA LYS A 85 -13.96 -7.71 -3.48
C LYS A 85 -13.52 -9.07 -4.00
N SER A 86 -14.35 -10.08 -3.73
CA SER A 86 -14.15 -11.40 -4.34
C SER A 86 -14.12 -11.26 -5.86
N THR A 87 -13.07 -11.78 -6.48
CA THR A 87 -12.96 -11.95 -7.93
C THR A 87 -13.56 -13.27 -8.42
N LEU A 88 -14.19 -14.03 -7.50
CA LEU A 88 -14.90 -15.26 -7.86
C LEU A 88 -16.17 -14.90 -8.62
N HIS A 89 -16.13 -15.12 -9.94
CA HIS A 89 -17.30 -15.05 -10.80
C HIS A 89 -17.87 -16.46 -10.97
N TRP A 90 -19.03 -16.72 -10.37
CA TRP A 90 -19.75 -17.97 -10.61
C TRP A 90 -20.44 -17.87 -11.97
N THR A 91 -19.93 -18.59 -12.98
CA THR A 91 -20.69 -18.80 -14.21
C THR A 91 -21.89 -19.68 -13.89
N ASN A 92 -23.05 -19.42 -14.47
CA ASN A 92 -24.24 -20.30 -14.42
C ASN A 92 -24.01 -21.62 -15.18
N HIS A 93 -22.81 -22.19 -15.11
CA HIS A 93 -22.55 -23.52 -15.57
C HIS A 93 -23.09 -24.47 -14.52
N THR A 94 -24.00 -25.35 -14.94
CA THR A 94 -24.46 -26.48 -14.17
C THR A 94 -23.26 -27.14 -13.51
N ARG A 95 -23.26 -27.19 -12.16
CA ARG A 95 -22.28 -27.97 -11.39
C ARG A 95 -22.12 -29.32 -12.10
N PRO A 96 -20.92 -29.68 -12.58
CA PRO A 96 -20.69 -31.01 -13.12
C PRO A 96 -21.18 -31.99 -12.06
N THR A 97 -22.13 -32.85 -12.40
CA THR A 97 -22.58 -33.91 -11.50
C THR A 97 -21.34 -34.72 -11.14
N ASP A 98 -20.96 -34.68 -9.87
CA ASP A 98 -19.79 -35.33 -9.30
C ASP A 98 -19.82 -36.81 -9.71
N SER A 99 -19.07 -37.12 -10.76
CA SER A 99 -18.86 -38.48 -11.24
C SER A 99 -17.46 -38.97 -10.88
N SER A 100 -16.65 -38.13 -10.23
CA SER A 100 -15.39 -38.57 -9.65
C SER A 100 -15.69 -39.25 -8.31
N PRO A 101 -15.31 -40.53 -8.13
CA PRO A 101 -15.47 -41.19 -6.84
C PRO A 101 -14.71 -40.39 -5.77
N SER A 102 -15.36 -40.19 -4.62
CA SER A 102 -14.77 -39.52 -3.46
C SER A 102 -13.40 -40.14 -3.14
N GLY A 103 -12.33 -39.33 -3.17
CA GLY A 103 -10.96 -39.78 -2.92
C GLY A 103 -10.12 -40.10 -4.16
N SER A 104 -10.61 -39.84 -5.37
CA SER A 104 -9.78 -39.89 -6.59
C SER A 104 -8.79 -38.73 -6.66
N THR A 105 -7.56 -39.02 -7.07
CA THR A 105 -6.45 -38.05 -7.16
C THR A 105 -6.04 -37.87 -8.62
N ILE A 106 -5.76 -36.63 -9.01
CA ILE A 106 -5.19 -36.24 -10.31
C ILE A 106 -3.78 -35.70 -10.09
N THR A 107 -2.96 -35.71 -11.15
CA THR A 107 -1.62 -35.11 -11.12
C THR A 107 -1.74 -33.62 -11.38
N GLY A 108 -1.37 -32.81 -10.38
CA GLY A 108 -1.31 -31.36 -10.48
C GLY A 108 -0.17 -30.88 -11.38
N PRO A 109 -0.13 -29.57 -11.71
CA PRO A 109 0.88 -29.00 -12.61
C PRO A 109 2.32 -29.19 -12.14
N ALA A 110 2.54 -29.30 -10.83
CA ALA A 110 3.85 -29.52 -10.22
C ALA A 110 4.18 -31.02 -10.02
N GLY A 111 3.38 -31.93 -10.57
CA GLY A 111 3.56 -33.38 -10.42
C GLY A 111 3.08 -33.96 -9.09
N ASN A 112 2.52 -33.12 -8.22
CA ASN A 112 1.90 -33.48 -6.95
C ASN A 112 0.51 -34.11 -7.14
N GLN A 113 0.14 -35.05 -6.27
CA GLN A 113 -1.21 -35.61 -6.29
C GLN A 113 -2.19 -34.66 -5.58
N VAL A 114 -3.23 -34.26 -6.31
CA VAL A 114 -4.29 -33.36 -5.83
C VAL A 114 -5.66 -34.01 -6.02
N ASP A 115 -6.64 -33.65 -5.20
CA ASP A 115 -7.98 -34.20 -5.30
C ASP A 115 -8.61 -33.88 -6.66
N ALA A 116 -9.27 -34.86 -7.29
CA ALA A 116 -9.90 -34.69 -8.59
C ALA A 116 -10.98 -33.58 -8.60
N SER A 117 -11.60 -33.30 -7.46
CA SER A 117 -12.55 -32.18 -7.30
C SER A 117 -11.93 -30.81 -7.55
N CYS A 118 -10.60 -30.68 -7.43
CA CYS A 118 -9.90 -29.44 -7.71
C CYS A 118 -9.94 -29.03 -9.19
N ASN A 119 -10.28 -29.95 -10.09
CA ASN A 119 -10.49 -29.66 -11.51
C ASN A 119 -11.81 -28.93 -11.79
N SER A 120 -12.80 -29.06 -10.90
CA SER A 120 -14.13 -28.43 -11.06
C SER A 120 -14.37 -27.30 -10.05
N MET A 121 -13.81 -27.40 -8.83
CA MET A 121 -13.98 -26.39 -7.78
C MET A 121 -12.70 -26.18 -6.99
N ILE A 122 -12.08 -25.02 -7.18
CA ILE A 122 -10.87 -24.64 -6.43
C ILE A 122 -11.27 -24.16 -5.02
N THR A 123 -11.07 -25.01 -4.02
CA THR A 123 -11.23 -24.68 -2.60
C THR A 123 -9.89 -24.37 -1.94
N ILE A 124 -9.90 -23.89 -0.69
CA ILE A 124 -8.68 -23.70 0.12
C ILE A 124 -7.88 -25.01 0.24
N LEU A 125 -8.55 -26.16 0.33
CA LEU A 125 -7.88 -27.47 0.36
C LEU A 125 -7.16 -27.78 -0.96
N CYS A 126 -7.78 -27.43 -2.09
CA CYS A 126 -7.17 -27.56 -3.41
C CYS A 126 -5.94 -26.67 -3.55
N LEU A 127 -6.02 -25.40 -3.12
CA LEU A 127 -4.88 -24.49 -3.13
C LEU A 127 -3.75 -25.02 -2.25
N ARG A 128 -4.07 -25.54 -1.06
CA ARG A 128 -3.07 -26.19 -0.20
C ARG A 128 -2.41 -27.35 -0.94
N GLN A 129 -3.18 -28.28 -1.50
CA GLN A 129 -2.62 -29.44 -2.22
C GLN A 129 -1.78 -29.03 -3.44
N LEU A 130 -2.23 -28.05 -4.24
CA LEU A 130 -1.55 -27.55 -5.44
C LEU A 130 -0.22 -26.85 -5.14
N TYR A 131 -0.16 -26.10 -4.04
CA TYR A 131 0.99 -25.25 -3.65
C TYR A 131 1.72 -25.76 -2.39
N ASN A 132 1.54 -27.04 -2.04
CA ASN A 132 2.37 -27.76 -1.06
C ASN A 132 3.69 -28.20 -1.73
#